data_AF-A0A2K6CRD0-F1
#
_entry.id   AF-A0A2K6CRD0-F1
#
_cell.length_a   1.000
_cell.length_b   1.000
_cell.length_c   1.000
_cell.angle_alpha   90.00
_cell.angle_beta   90.00
_cell.angle_gamma   90.00
#
_symmetry.space_group_name_H-M   'P 1'
#
loop_
_entity.id
_entity.type
_entity.pdbx_description
1 polymer ?
#
loop_
_entity_poly.entity_id
_entity_poly.type
_entity_poly.pdbx_seq_one_letter_code
_entity_poly.pdbx_strand_id
1 'polypeptide(L)'
;MAAKVFESIGKFGLALAVTGGVVNSASYNVDAWHRAVILDRFHGVQDIVVGKGTHFLIPWIQKPIIFDCRSRPRHVPVITGSKDLQNVNFTLRILFPPVTSQLPRIFTSIGEDYDERVLPSITTEIFKSVVARFDAGELITQRELVSRQVTATFGLILDDMARFVVEKAEQQKKAAIIPAEGDSKAAELIANSLATAGDGLIELRKLEAAEDIAYHLSRSRNITYLPAGQSVLLQLPQ
;
A
#
# COMPACT_ATOMS: atom_id res chain seq x y z
N MET A 1 -15.29 44.48 -65.52
CA MET A 1 -14.51 43.23 -65.38
C MET A 1 -13.89 43.03 -64.00
N ALA A 2 -13.51 44.10 -63.26
CA ALA A 2 -12.90 43.97 -61.92
C ALA A 2 -13.77 43.28 -60.86
N ALA A 3 -15.09 43.51 -60.84
CA ALA A 3 -16.00 42.91 -59.85
C ALA A 3 -16.09 41.38 -59.95
N LYS A 4 -16.11 40.81 -61.18
CA LYS A 4 -16.11 39.35 -61.39
C LYS A 4 -14.79 38.68 -61.00
N VAL A 5 -13.67 39.40 -61.13
CA VAL A 5 -12.34 38.94 -60.71
C VAL A 5 -12.24 38.92 -59.18
N PHE A 6 -12.74 39.96 -58.50
CA PHE A 6 -12.77 40.01 -57.04
C PHE A 6 -13.70 38.93 -56.44
N GLU A 7 -14.85 38.68 -57.05
CA GLU A 7 -15.77 37.61 -56.64
C GLU A 7 -15.18 36.21 -56.88
N SER A 8 -14.46 36.02 -57.98
CA SER A 8 -13.74 34.76 -58.24
C SER A 8 -12.57 34.56 -57.27
N ILE A 9 -11.79 35.60 -56.97
CA ILE A 9 -10.72 35.55 -55.96
C ILE A 9 -11.30 35.30 -54.56
N GLY A 10 -12.43 35.89 -54.20
CA GLY A 10 -13.13 35.62 -52.93
C GLY A 10 -13.61 34.18 -52.81
N LYS A 11 -14.18 33.62 -53.89
CA LYS A 11 -14.57 32.19 -53.96
C LYS A 11 -13.36 31.25 -53.88
N PHE A 12 -12.26 31.58 -54.55
CA PHE A 12 -11.01 30.82 -54.46
C PHE A 12 -10.37 30.92 -53.07
N GLY A 13 -10.35 32.10 -52.45
CA GLY A 13 -9.83 32.31 -51.10
C GLY A 13 -10.64 31.56 -50.04
N LEU A 14 -11.98 31.55 -50.17
CA LEU A 14 -12.86 30.78 -49.30
C LEU A 14 -12.66 29.27 -49.51
N ALA A 15 -12.54 28.81 -50.75
CA ALA A 15 -12.27 27.39 -51.05
C ALA A 15 -10.93 26.93 -50.49
N LEU A 16 -9.89 27.76 -50.59
CA LEU A 16 -8.56 27.49 -50.02
C LEU A 16 -8.59 27.49 -48.49
N ALA A 17 -9.33 28.40 -47.87
CA ALA A 17 -9.50 28.45 -46.42
C ALA A 17 -10.26 27.23 -45.87
N VAL A 18 -11.33 26.82 -46.53
CA VAL A 18 -12.09 25.59 -46.17
C VAL A 18 -11.22 24.36 -46.37
N THR A 19 -10.52 24.24 -47.50
CA THR A 19 -9.64 23.09 -47.78
C THR A 19 -8.47 23.02 -46.79
N GLY A 20 -7.83 24.16 -46.49
CA GLY A 20 -6.76 24.24 -45.49
C GLY A 20 -7.22 23.89 -44.08
N GLY A 21 -8.41 24.35 -43.68
CA GLY A 21 -9.01 24.02 -42.38
C GLY A 21 -9.37 22.53 -42.24
N VAL A 22 -9.86 21.91 -43.31
CA VAL A 22 -10.17 20.47 -43.34
C VAL A 22 -8.90 19.63 -43.27
N VAL A 23 -7.83 20.00 -44.00
CA VAL A 23 -6.55 19.26 -43.95
C VAL A 23 -5.91 19.35 -42.56
N ASN A 24 -5.92 20.53 -41.95
CA ASN A 24 -5.35 20.71 -40.61
C ASN A 24 -6.12 19.89 -39.55
N SER A 25 -7.45 19.91 -39.60
CA SER A 25 -8.30 19.13 -38.68
C SER A 25 -8.31 17.62 -38.95
N ALA A 26 -7.84 17.19 -40.13
CA ALA A 26 -7.76 15.79 -40.52
C ALA A 26 -6.45 15.11 -40.09
N SER A 27 -5.41 15.87 -39.73
CA SER A 27 -4.11 15.28 -39.38
C SER A 27 -3.95 15.10 -37.86
N TYR A 28 -3.42 13.94 -37.45
CA TYR A 28 -2.99 13.70 -36.07
C TYR A 28 -1.68 12.93 -36.07
N ASN A 29 -0.86 13.14 -35.03
CA ASN A 29 0.43 12.47 -34.89
C ASN A 29 0.38 11.48 -33.72
N VAL A 30 0.97 10.30 -33.93
CA VAL A 30 1.12 9.27 -32.91
C VAL A 30 2.61 9.08 -32.64
N ASP A 31 3.01 9.40 -31.40
CA ASP A 31 4.39 9.23 -30.96
C ASP A 31 4.79 7.75 -30.90
N ALA A 32 6.11 7.48 -30.90
CA ALA A 32 6.68 6.13 -30.98
C ALA A 32 6.11 5.11 -29.96
N TRP A 33 5.81 5.58 -28.75
CA TRP A 33 5.33 4.77 -27.62
C TRP A 33 3.82 4.82 -27.42
N HIS A 34 3.12 5.57 -28.27
CA HIS A 34 1.69 5.65 -28.24
C HIS A 34 1.09 4.79 -29.35
N ARG A 35 -0.17 4.39 -29.14
CA ARG A 35 -1.00 3.71 -30.13
C ARG A 35 -2.34 4.38 -30.16
N ALA A 36 -2.86 4.64 -31.35
CA ALA A 36 -4.17 5.23 -31.50
C ALA A 36 -5.20 4.16 -31.86
N VAL A 37 -6.33 4.19 -31.15
CA VAL A 37 -7.54 3.47 -31.51
C VAL A 37 -8.48 4.48 -32.16
N ILE A 38 -8.99 4.17 -33.35
CA ILE A 38 -9.91 5.06 -34.07
C ILE A 38 -11.34 4.70 -33.66
N LEU A 39 -12.08 5.69 -33.18
CA LEU A 39 -13.51 5.63 -32.95
C LEU A 39 -14.24 6.25 -34.16
N ASP A 40 -15.00 5.45 -34.88
CA ASP A 40 -15.94 5.90 -35.91
C ASP A 40 -17.31 6.15 -35.26
N ARG A 41 -17.94 7.29 -35.57
CA ARG A 41 -19.28 7.64 -35.09
C ARG A 41 -20.35 6.65 -35.56
N PHE A 42 -20.17 5.99 -36.70
CA PHE A 42 -21.18 5.07 -37.26
C PHE A 42 -20.89 3.59 -36.98
N HIS A 43 -19.63 3.17 -37.06
CA HIS A 43 -19.23 1.76 -36.90
C HIS A 43 -18.63 1.45 -35.51
N GLY A 44 -18.51 2.45 -34.64
CA GLY A 44 -17.90 2.29 -33.33
C GLY A 44 -16.38 2.16 -33.41
N VAL A 45 -15.81 1.33 -32.54
CA VAL A 45 -14.36 1.21 -32.40
C VAL A 45 -13.80 0.32 -33.52
N GLN A 46 -12.80 0.81 -34.24
CA GLN A 46 -12.12 0.02 -35.26
C GLN A 46 -11.13 -0.97 -34.61
N ASP A 47 -11.11 -2.20 -35.10
CA ASP A 47 -10.18 -3.25 -34.64
C ASP A 47 -8.72 -3.00 -35.05
N ILE A 48 -8.48 -2.05 -35.96
CA ILE A 48 -7.14 -1.72 -36.43
C ILE A 48 -6.49 -0.72 -35.48
N VAL A 49 -5.32 -1.10 -34.97
CA VAL A 49 -4.51 -0.24 -34.10
C VAL A 49 -3.49 0.51 -34.92
N VAL A 50 -3.54 1.82 -34.81
CA VAL A 50 -2.67 2.72 -35.55
C VAL A 50 -1.35 2.90 -34.81
N GLY A 51 -0.27 2.59 -35.51
CA GLY A 51 1.11 2.71 -35.02
C GLY A 51 1.65 4.15 -35.08
N LYS A 52 2.93 4.29 -34.75
CA LYS A 52 3.66 5.57 -34.80
C LYS A 52 3.55 6.26 -36.17
N GLY A 53 3.52 7.59 -36.17
CA GLY A 53 3.54 8.42 -37.38
C GLY A 53 2.34 9.38 -37.50
N THR A 54 2.36 10.18 -38.56
CA THR A 54 1.26 11.08 -38.89
C THR A 54 0.19 10.33 -39.67
N HIS A 55 -1.02 10.33 -39.15
CA HIS A 55 -2.17 9.65 -39.74
C HIS A 55 -3.26 10.66 -40.04
N PHE A 56 -4.06 10.33 -41.05
CA PHE A 56 -5.20 11.14 -41.46
C PHE A 56 -6.49 10.50 -40.97
N LEU A 57 -7.37 11.32 -40.42
CA LEU A 57 -8.72 10.95 -40.03
C LEU A 57 -9.73 11.83 -40.77
N ILE A 58 -10.95 11.35 -40.88
CA ILE A 58 -12.05 12.14 -41.43
C ILE A 58 -12.59 13.03 -40.30
N PRO A 59 -12.41 14.37 -40.39
CA PRO A 59 -12.89 15.27 -39.36
C PRO A 59 -14.39 15.05 -39.12
N TRP A 60 -14.82 15.13 -37.85
CA TRP A 60 -16.23 14.98 -37.41
C TRP A 60 -16.78 13.55 -37.32
N ILE A 61 -16.32 12.62 -38.16
CA ILE A 61 -16.77 11.21 -38.15
C ILE A 61 -15.85 10.36 -37.27
N GLN A 62 -14.54 10.56 -37.39
CA GLN A 62 -13.54 9.76 -36.70
C GLN A 62 -12.88 10.56 -35.57
N LYS A 63 -12.70 9.94 -34.40
CA LYS A 63 -11.98 10.49 -33.25
C LYS A 63 -10.84 9.55 -32.87
N PRO A 64 -9.58 10.02 -32.77
CA PRO A 64 -8.46 9.19 -32.36
C PRO A 64 -8.35 9.21 -30.82
N ILE A 65 -8.18 8.03 -30.23
CA ILE A 65 -7.91 7.88 -28.79
C ILE A 65 -6.51 7.34 -28.65
N ILE A 66 -5.63 8.12 -28.03
CA ILE A 66 -4.20 7.84 -27.97
C ILE A 66 -3.89 7.19 -26.63
N PHE A 67 -3.45 5.94 -26.67
CA PHE A 67 -3.02 5.15 -25.52
C PHE A 67 -1.51 5.19 -25.36
N ASP A 68 -1.04 5.44 -24.14
CA ASP A 68 0.36 5.22 -23.78
C ASP A 68 0.61 3.72 -23.57
N CYS A 69 1.52 3.15 -24.36
CA CYS A 69 1.89 1.74 -24.25
C CYS A 69 3.13 1.51 -23.39
N ARG A 70 3.57 2.52 -22.62
CA ARG A 70 4.67 2.38 -21.67
C ARG A 70 4.25 1.60 -20.43
N SER A 71 5.19 0.81 -19.92
CA SER A 71 5.05 0.19 -18.61
C SER A 71 5.24 1.23 -17.52
N ARG A 72 4.15 1.61 -16.85
CA ARG A 72 4.19 2.47 -15.67
C ARG A 72 4.08 1.61 -14.42
N PRO A 73 4.97 1.76 -13.42
CA PRO A 73 4.85 1.01 -12.18
C PRO A 73 3.60 1.49 -11.42
N ARG A 74 2.76 0.55 -10.99
CA ARG A 74 1.61 0.83 -10.13
C ARG A 74 1.78 0.16 -8.77
N HIS A 75 1.54 0.90 -7.70
CA HIS A 75 1.58 0.42 -6.33
C HIS A 75 0.16 0.11 -5.87
N VAL A 76 -0.13 -1.16 -5.56
CA VAL A 76 -1.45 -1.60 -5.09
C VAL A 76 -1.29 -2.17 -3.68
N PRO A 77 -1.85 -1.51 -2.65
CA PRO A 77 -1.88 -2.07 -1.31
C PRO A 77 -2.94 -3.18 -1.24
N VAL A 78 -2.59 -4.32 -0.67
CA VAL A 78 -3.47 -5.47 -0.50
C VAL A 78 -3.33 -6.00 0.92
N ILE A 79 -4.47 -6.14 1.59
CA ILE A 79 -4.56 -6.76 2.91
C ILE A 79 -5.23 -8.12 2.74
N THR A 80 -4.54 -9.20 3.12
CA THR A 80 -5.04 -10.57 3.01
C THR A 80 -4.68 -11.42 4.23
N GLY A 81 -5.47 -12.46 4.49
CA GLY A 81 -5.09 -13.51 5.43
C GLY A 81 -4.07 -14.48 4.80
N SER A 82 -3.07 -14.88 5.58
CA SER A 82 -2.18 -16.02 5.28
C SER A 82 -2.84 -17.35 5.65
N LYS A 83 -2.19 -18.47 5.35
CA LYS A 83 -2.64 -19.82 5.72
C LYS A 83 -2.86 -19.97 7.24
N ASP A 84 -2.08 -19.27 8.05
CA ASP A 84 -2.22 -19.22 9.52
C ASP A 84 -3.29 -18.23 10.03
N LEU A 85 -4.17 -17.74 9.15
CA LEU A 85 -5.19 -16.73 9.45
C LEU A 85 -4.65 -15.39 9.97
N GLN A 86 -3.34 -15.12 9.82
CA GLN A 86 -2.77 -13.83 10.17
C GLN A 86 -3.02 -12.81 9.05
N ASN A 87 -3.47 -11.61 9.42
CA ASN A 87 -3.59 -10.49 8.48
C ASN A 87 -2.20 -9.98 8.08
N VAL A 88 -1.94 -9.97 6.77
CA VAL A 88 -0.70 -9.46 6.19
C VAL A 88 -1.03 -8.31 5.26
N ASN A 89 -0.31 -7.19 5.42
CA ASN A 89 -0.41 -6.02 4.55
C ASN A 89 0.77 -6.00 3.58
N PHE A 90 0.47 -6.08 2.29
CA PHE A 90 1.46 -6.06 1.22
C PHE A 90 1.23 -4.85 0.33
N THR A 91 2.31 -4.26 -0.18
CA THR A 91 2.24 -3.30 -1.28
C THR A 91 2.92 -3.90 -2.49
N LEU A 92 2.12 -4.22 -3.50
CA LEU A 92 2.58 -4.85 -4.73
C LEU A 92 2.96 -3.77 -5.73
N ARG A 93 4.17 -3.87 -6.30
CA ARG A 93 4.56 -3.07 -7.45
C ARG A 93 4.42 -3.90 -8.72
N ILE A 94 3.46 -3.52 -9.55
CA ILE A 94 3.12 -4.25 -10.78
C ILE A 94 3.59 -3.43 -11.96
N LEU A 95 4.28 -4.10 -12.88
CA LEU A 95 4.68 -3.55 -14.17
C LEU A 95 3.81 -4.18 -15.25
N PHE A 96 2.97 -3.38 -15.91
CA PHE A 96 2.08 -3.86 -16.96
C PHE A 96 2.27 -3.02 -18.23
N PRO A 97 2.80 -3.58 -19.33
CA PRO A 97 2.61 -3.02 -20.66
C PRO A 97 1.29 -3.52 -21.27
N PRO A 98 0.43 -2.65 -21.83
CA PRO A 98 -0.73 -3.11 -22.58
C PRO A 98 -0.34 -3.79 -23.89
N VAL A 99 -1.07 -4.86 -24.24
CA VAL A 99 -0.87 -5.56 -25.51
C VAL A 99 -1.44 -4.72 -26.65
N THR A 100 -0.57 -4.25 -27.54
CA THR A 100 -0.97 -3.30 -28.60
C THR A 100 -2.01 -3.85 -29.55
N SER A 101 -2.07 -5.18 -29.78
CA SER A 101 -3.04 -5.80 -30.69
C SER A 101 -4.47 -5.86 -30.13
N GLN A 102 -4.64 -5.71 -28.82
CA GLN A 102 -5.94 -5.86 -28.14
C GLN A 102 -6.47 -4.53 -27.58
N LEU A 103 -5.79 -3.42 -27.84
CA LEU A 103 -6.21 -2.08 -27.40
C LEU A 103 -7.68 -1.74 -27.75
N PRO A 104 -8.22 -2.08 -28.94
CA PRO A 104 -9.62 -1.83 -29.26
C PRO A 104 -10.57 -2.56 -28.32
N ARG A 105 -10.29 -3.84 -28.04
CA ARG A 105 -11.09 -4.64 -27.11
C ARG A 105 -11.01 -4.12 -25.68
N ILE A 106 -9.82 -3.76 -25.22
CA ILE A 106 -9.61 -3.19 -23.88
C ILE A 106 -10.41 -1.90 -23.73
N PHE A 107 -10.34 -1.02 -24.72
CA PHE A 107 -11.08 0.23 -24.73
C PHE A 107 -12.60 0.01 -24.75
N THR A 108 -13.12 -0.92 -25.57
CA THR A 108 -14.56 -1.20 -25.61
C THR A 108 -15.11 -1.84 -24.34
N SER A 109 -14.30 -2.67 -23.66
CA SER A 109 -14.78 -3.47 -22.52
C SER A 109 -14.60 -2.75 -21.18
N ILE A 110 -13.49 -2.02 -21.01
CA ILE A 110 -13.09 -1.45 -19.72
C ILE A 110 -13.04 0.09 -19.78
N GLY A 111 -12.65 0.66 -20.93
CA GLY A 111 -12.49 2.10 -21.13
C GLY A 111 -11.03 2.56 -21.14
N GLU A 112 -10.81 3.88 -21.06
CA GLU A 112 -9.46 4.47 -21.03
C GLU A 112 -8.75 4.18 -19.69
N ASP A 113 -9.50 4.18 -18.57
CA ASP A 113 -9.01 3.96 -17.20
C ASP A 113 -8.93 2.47 -16.82
N TYR A 114 -8.43 1.63 -17.73
CA TYR A 114 -8.39 0.19 -17.49
C TYR A 114 -7.42 -0.20 -16.35
N ASP A 115 -6.31 0.51 -16.23
CA ASP A 115 -5.30 0.28 -15.20
C ASP A 115 -5.83 0.52 -13.77
N GLU A 116 -6.67 1.54 -13.58
CA GLU A 116 -7.22 1.86 -12.27
C GLU A 116 -8.33 0.89 -11.85
N ARG A 117 -9.14 0.47 -12.82
CA ARG A 117 -10.36 -0.27 -12.56
C ARG A 117 -10.14 -1.77 -12.39
N VAL A 118 -9.29 -2.38 -13.24
CA VAL A 118 -9.14 -3.85 -13.23
C VAL A 118 -7.94 -4.33 -12.43
N LEU A 119 -6.84 -3.58 -12.38
CA LEU A 119 -5.62 -4.05 -11.72
C LEU A 119 -5.82 -4.32 -10.22
N PRO A 120 -6.46 -3.43 -9.43
CA PRO A 120 -6.64 -3.69 -8.00
C PRO A 120 -7.52 -4.92 -7.73
N SER A 121 -8.56 -5.12 -8.55
CA SER A 121 -9.51 -6.22 -8.38
C SER A 121 -8.86 -7.57 -8.67
N ILE A 122 -8.24 -7.72 -9.85
CA ILE A 122 -7.61 -8.99 -10.27
C ILE A 122 -6.41 -9.31 -9.38
N THR A 123 -5.58 -8.31 -9.06
CA THR A 123 -4.42 -8.48 -8.18
C THR A 123 -4.86 -8.97 -6.81
N THR A 124 -5.88 -8.36 -6.22
CA THR A 124 -6.36 -8.77 -4.89
C THR A 124 -6.87 -10.21 -4.90
N GLU A 125 -7.59 -10.63 -5.93
CA GLU A 125 -8.13 -11.99 -6.05
C GLU A 125 -7.02 -13.04 -6.19
N ILE A 126 -6.09 -12.84 -7.13
CA ILE A 126 -4.97 -13.76 -7.33
C ILE A 126 -4.07 -13.78 -6.09
N PHE A 127 -3.80 -12.62 -5.50
CA PHE A 127 -2.95 -12.52 -4.32
C PHE A 127 -3.56 -13.27 -3.12
N LYS A 128 -4.87 -13.15 -2.89
CA LYS A 128 -5.59 -13.95 -1.89
C LYS A 128 -5.42 -15.45 -2.13
N SER A 129 -5.54 -15.90 -3.38
CA SER A 129 -5.43 -17.32 -3.74
C SER A 129 -4.02 -17.90 -3.52
N VAL A 130 -2.97 -17.09 -3.71
CA VAL A 130 -1.58 -17.50 -3.55
C VAL A 130 -1.16 -17.43 -2.08
N VAL A 131 -1.46 -16.32 -1.40
CA VAL A 131 -1.07 -16.13 0.00
C VAL A 131 -1.76 -17.11 0.94
N ALA A 132 -2.97 -17.58 0.61
CA ALA A 132 -3.65 -18.62 1.36
C ALA A 132 -2.90 -19.98 1.37
N ARG A 133 -1.90 -20.18 0.51
CA ARG A 133 -1.09 -21.41 0.46
C ARG A 133 0.15 -21.35 1.35
N PHE A 134 0.56 -20.15 1.79
CA PHE A 134 1.79 -19.92 2.52
C PHE A 134 1.52 -19.40 3.93
N ASP A 135 2.40 -19.79 4.85
CA ASP A 135 2.36 -19.35 6.24
C ASP A 135 2.95 -17.93 6.36
N ALA A 136 2.56 -17.19 7.39
CA ALA A 136 2.94 -15.78 7.52
C ALA A 136 4.48 -15.58 7.56
N GLY A 137 5.20 -16.51 8.17
CA GLY A 137 6.66 -16.52 8.23
C GLY A 137 7.35 -16.89 6.91
N GLU A 138 6.75 -17.78 6.11
CA GLU A 138 7.29 -18.18 4.80
C GLU A 138 7.17 -17.06 3.78
N LEU A 139 6.08 -16.29 3.85
CA LEU A 139 5.93 -15.05 3.09
C LEU A 139 7.08 -14.08 3.41
N ILE A 140 7.74 -14.21 4.58
CA ILE A 140 8.92 -13.43 4.96
C ILE A 140 10.18 -13.90 4.30
N THR A 141 10.50 -15.15 4.56
CA THR A 141 11.77 -15.73 4.18
C THR A 141 11.84 -16.06 2.70
N GLN A 142 10.71 -16.45 2.09
CA GLN A 142 10.62 -16.96 0.71
C GLN A 142 9.87 -16.00 -0.23
N ARG A 143 10.00 -14.68 -0.04
CA ARG A 143 9.28 -13.68 -0.85
C ARG A 143 9.50 -13.81 -2.36
N GLU A 144 10.67 -14.27 -2.78
CA GLU A 144 11.00 -14.45 -4.21
C GLU A 144 10.20 -15.60 -4.84
N LEU A 145 10.03 -16.71 -4.10
CA LEU A 145 9.24 -17.84 -4.57
C LEU A 145 7.77 -17.45 -4.70
N VAL A 146 7.25 -16.72 -3.71
CA VAL A 146 5.88 -16.20 -3.73
C VAL A 146 5.70 -15.23 -4.90
N SER A 147 6.62 -14.29 -5.11
CA SER A 147 6.58 -13.35 -6.24
C SER A 147 6.54 -14.08 -7.58
N ARG A 148 7.43 -15.07 -7.78
CA ARG A 148 7.44 -15.91 -9.00
C ARG A 148 6.13 -16.65 -9.21
N GLN A 149 5.52 -17.18 -8.16
CA GLN A 149 4.24 -17.89 -8.24
C GLN A 149 3.09 -16.96 -8.64
N VAL A 150 3.05 -15.73 -8.11
CA VAL A 150 2.05 -14.73 -8.50
C VAL A 150 2.27 -14.31 -9.97
N THR A 151 3.51 -14.03 -10.38
CA THR A 151 3.85 -13.72 -11.78
C THR A 151 3.45 -14.83 -12.74
N ALA A 152 3.69 -16.10 -12.39
CA ALA A 152 3.31 -17.24 -13.20
C ALA A 152 1.79 -17.37 -13.38
N THR A 153 1.01 -17.00 -12.35
CA THR A 153 -0.46 -17.07 -12.39
C THR A 153 -1.06 -15.88 -13.15
N PHE A 154 -0.49 -14.69 -12.99
CA PHE A 154 -1.00 -13.45 -13.57
C PHE A 154 -0.53 -13.25 -15.02
N GLY A 155 0.62 -13.81 -15.40
CA GLY A 155 1.26 -13.54 -16.70
C GLY A 155 1.87 -12.13 -16.83
N LEU A 156 1.91 -11.36 -15.74
CA LEU A 156 2.54 -10.03 -15.66
C LEU A 156 3.80 -10.07 -14.78
N ILE A 157 4.77 -9.22 -15.13
CA ILE A 157 6.02 -9.09 -14.40
C ILE A 157 5.78 -8.30 -13.11
N LEU A 158 6.09 -8.93 -11.98
CA LEU A 158 6.12 -8.29 -10.66
C LEU A 158 7.57 -7.97 -10.33
N ASP A 159 7.82 -6.71 -9.96
CA ASP A 159 9.18 -6.21 -9.77
C ASP A 159 9.61 -6.30 -8.29
N ASP A 160 8.72 -5.94 -7.36
CA ASP A 160 9.00 -6.07 -5.93
C ASP A 160 7.71 -6.05 -5.08
N MET A 161 7.75 -6.72 -3.93
CA MET A 161 6.71 -6.68 -2.90
C MET A 161 7.27 -5.98 -1.66
N ALA A 162 6.79 -4.75 -1.41
CA ALA A 162 7.16 -4.01 -0.20
C ALA A 162 6.30 -4.49 0.98
N ARG A 163 6.96 -4.82 2.09
CA ARG A 163 6.38 -5.54 3.22
C ARG A 163 6.23 -4.63 4.42
N PHE A 164 5.06 -4.59 5.07
CA PHE A 164 4.94 -3.97 6.39
C PHE A 164 3.92 -4.66 7.31
N VAL A 165 4.18 -4.54 8.62
CA VAL A 165 3.34 -4.86 9.80
C VAL A 165 3.50 -6.25 10.45
N VAL A 166 3.64 -7.36 9.71
CA VAL A 166 3.70 -8.70 10.37
C VAL A 166 4.94 -8.86 11.26
N GLU A 167 6.10 -8.41 10.79
CA GLU A 167 7.36 -8.53 11.54
C GLU A 167 7.31 -7.77 12.88
N LYS A 168 6.59 -6.65 12.93
CA LYS A 168 6.41 -5.89 14.17
C LYS A 168 5.61 -6.67 15.21
N ALA A 169 4.57 -7.40 14.80
CA ALA A 169 3.75 -8.20 15.72
C ALA A 169 4.55 -9.39 16.28
N GLU A 170 5.33 -10.08 15.44
CA GLU A 170 6.20 -11.16 15.91
C GLU A 170 7.32 -10.66 16.82
N GLN A 171 7.95 -9.53 16.47
CA GLN A 171 8.97 -8.91 17.32
C GLN A 171 8.38 -8.45 18.65
N GLN A 172 7.18 -7.88 18.67
CA GLN A 172 6.49 -7.51 19.90
C GLN A 172 6.17 -8.74 20.77
N LYS A 173 5.72 -9.84 20.16
CA LYS A 173 5.48 -11.10 20.88
C LYS A 173 6.79 -11.63 21.50
N LYS A 174 7.87 -11.71 20.72
CA LYS A 174 9.19 -12.15 21.22
C LYS A 174 9.71 -11.21 22.31
N ALA A 175 9.59 -9.91 22.12
CA ALA A 175 10.00 -8.90 23.09
C ALA A 175 9.15 -8.90 24.37
N ALA A 176 7.93 -9.45 24.37
CA ALA A 176 7.13 -9.65 25.58
C ALA A 176 7.53 -10.93 26.33
N ILE A 177 7.93 -11.98 25.60
CA ILE A 177 8.32 -13.27 26.19
C ILE A 177 9.70 -13.19 26.85
N ILE A 178 10.69 -12.60 26.16
CA ILE A 178 12.08 -12.49 26.63
C ILE A 178 12.21 -11.85 28.04
N PRO A 179 11.58 -10.71 28.36
CA PRO A 179 11.66 -10.12 29.69
C PRO A 179 10.97 -11.00 30.74
N ALA A 180 9.82 -11.61 30.42
CA ALA A 180 9.13 -12.51 31.34
C ALA A 180 9.95 -13.78 31.66
N GLU A 181 10.61 -14.35 30.65
CA GLU A 181 11.56 -15.46 30.84
C GLU A 181 12.80 -15.00 31.63
N GLY A 182 13.31 -13.80 31.36
CA GLY A 182 14.41 -13.18 32.10
C GLY A 182 14.10 -13.01 33.59
N ASP A 183 12.93 -12.45 33.92
CA ASP A 183 12.46 -12.25 35.29
C ASP A 183 12.23 -13.58 36.00
N SER A 184 11.66 -14.57 35.31
CA SER A 184 11.45 -15.91 35.85
C SER A 184 12.78 -16.59 36.18
N LYS A 185 13.75 -16.53 35.27
CA LYS A 185 15.10 -17.09 35.47
C LYS A 185 15.83 -16.38 36.62
N ALA A 186 15.71 -15.05 36.71
CA ALA A 186 16.28 -14.27 37.79
C ALA A 186 15.66 -14.65 39.14
N ALA A 187 14.34 -14.78 39.21
CA ALA A 187 13.63 -15.21 40.42
C ALA A 187 14.05 -16.63 40.84
N GLU A 188 14.22 -17.55 39.90
CA GLU A 188 14.69 -18.91 40.15
C GLU A 188 16.13 -18.93 40.69
N LEU A 189 17.03 -18.13 40.10
CA LEU A 189 18.40 -17.98 40.59
C LEU A 189 18.44 -17.38 42.00
N ILE A 190 17.62 -16.36 42.26
CA ILE A 190 17.48 -15.76 43.59
C ILE A 190 16.97 -16.81 44.59
N ALA A 191 15.91 -17.54 44.25
CA ALA A 191 15.34 -18.57 45.11
C ALA A 191 16.36 -19.67 45.45
N ASN A 192 17.11 -20.16 44.47
CA ASN A 192 18.15 -21.17 44.67
C ASN A 192 19.31 -20.64 45.53
N SER A 193 19.71 -19.38 45.31
CA SER A 193 20.76 -18.74 46.10
C SER A 193 20.34 -18.54 47.56
N LEU A 194 19.08 -18.14 47.81
CA LEU A 194 18.51 -18.00 49.15
C LEU A 194 18.33 -19.34 49.86
N ALA A 195 17.88 -20.37 49.15
CA ALA A 195 17.76 -21.72 49.70
C ALA A 195 19.12 -22.28 50.18
N THR A 196 20.21 -21.89 49.50
CA THR A 196 21.57 -22.35 49.83
C THR A 196 22.23 -21.49 50.91
N ALA A 197 22.09 -20.15 50.85
CA ALA A 197 22.77 -19.21 51.73
C ALA A 197 22.00 -18.89 53.03
N GLY A 198 20.71 -19.21 53.11
CA GLY A 198 19.84 -18.91 54.25
C GLY A 198 19.30 -17.48 54.27
N ASP A 199 18.36 -17.22 55.18
CA ASP A 199 17.54 -15.99 55.18
C ASP A 199 18.14 -14.81 55.96
N GLY A 200 19.33 -14.99 56.56
CA GLY A 200 19.93 -13.99 57.45
C GLY A 200 20.22 -12.64 56.79
N LEU A 201 20.58 -12.62 55.50
CA LEU A 201 20.81 -11.37 54.76
C LEU A 201 19.50 -10.63 54.49
N ILE A 202 18.38 -11.35 54.29
CA ILE A 202 17.05 -10.74 54.11
C ILE A 202 16.57 -10.11 55.41
N GLU A 203 16.78 -10.78 56.54
CA GLU A 203 16.42 -10.22 57.84
C GLU A 203 17.23 -8.97 58.17
N LEU A 204 18.54 -8.96 57.91
CA LEU A 204 19.37 -7.78 58.08
C LEU A 204 18.89 -6.61 57.19
N ARG A 205 18.58 -6.88 55.92
CA ARG A 205 18.00 -5.89 54.99
C ARG A 205 16.63 -5.38 55.43
N LYS A 206 15.78 -6.23 56.03
CA LYS A 206 14.49 -5.81 56.59
C LYS A 206 14.69 -4.87 57.78
N LEU A 207 15.69 -5.14 58.62
CA LEU A 207 16.04 -4.27 59.75
C LEU A 207 16.61 -2.93 59.27
N GLU A 208 17.53 -2.93 58.30
CA GLU A 208 18.07 -1.70 57.70
C GLU A 208 16.96 -0.87 57.02
N ALA A 209 16.07 -1.50 56.26
CA ALA A 209 14.94 -0.81 55.64
C ALA A 209 13.96 -0.25 56.69
N ALA A 210 13.71 -0.99 57.77
CA ALA A 210 12.88 -0.51 58.88
C ALA A 210 13.53 0.67 59.61
N GLU A 211 14.85 0.65 59.80
CA GLU A 211 15.62 1.76 60.35
C GLU A 211 15.54 2.99 59.45
N ASP A 212 15.79 2.84 58.14
CA ASP A 212 15.70 3.92 57.16
C ASP A 212 14.30 4.53 57.13
N ILE A 213 13.25 3.69 57.08
CA ILE A 213 11.86 4.16 57.14
C ILE A 213 11.61 4.89 58.46
N ALA A 214 12.01 4.35 59.61
CA ALA A 214 11.82 4.99 60.92
C ALA A 214 12.58 6.33 61.01
N TYR A 215 13.78 6.41 60.43
CA TYR A 215 14.57 7.63 60.37
C TYR A 215 13.88 8.71 59.52
N HIS A 216 13.45 8.35 58.30
CA HIS A 216 12.71 9.24 57.40
C HIS A 216 11.39 9.70 58.00
N LEU A 217 10.66 8.78 58.65
CA LEU A 217 9.44 9.07 59.39
C LEU A 217 9.76 10.05 60.53
N SER A 218 10.70 9.76 61.42
CA SER A 218 11.03 10.63 62.57
C SER A 218 11.36 12.08 62.21
N ARG A 219 11.92 12.32 61.01
CA ARG A 219 12.26 13.64 60.50
C ARG A 219 11.14 14.32 59.70
N SER A 220 10.13 13.58 59.27
CA SER A 220 9.02 14.16 58.53
C SER A 220 8.09 14.92 59.48
N ARG A 221 7.70 16.15 59.10
CA ARG A 221 6.86 17.04 59.92
C ARG A 221 5.40 16.56 60.08
N ASN A 222 4.99 15.49 59.40
CA ASN A 222 3.59 15.08 59.26
C ASN A 222 3.32 13.68 59.83
N ILE A 223 3.86 13.39 61.02
CA ILE A 223 3.59 12.14 61.74
C ILE A 223 3.04 12.45 63.11
N THR A 224 1.90 11.85 63.39
CA THR A 224 1.25 11.84 64.69
C THR A 224 1.48 10.47 65.31
N TYR A 225 2.28 10.40 66.37
CA TYR A 225 2.46 9.18 67.13
C TYR A 225 1.20 8.90 67.94
N LEU A 226 0.53 7.79 67.66
CA LEU A 226 -0.64 7.35 68.40
C LEU A 226 -0.17 6.52 69.61
N PRO A 227 -0.44 6.94 70.86
CA PRO A 227 -0.18 6.08 72.02
C PRO A 227 -1.16 4.89 72.00
N ALA A 228 -0.65 3.70 72.26
CA ALA A 228 -1.44 2.48 72.29
C ALA A 228 -2.51 2.56 73.41
N GLY A 229 -3.78 2.62 73.02
CA GLY A 229 -4.92 2.56 73.95
C GLY A 229 -5.97 3.68 73.84
N GLN A 230 -5.80 4.70 72.98
CA GLN A 230 -6.76 5.80 72.87
C GLN A 230 -7.58 5.72 71.57
N SER A 231 -8.85 5.32 71.69
CA SER A 231 -9.83 5.25 70.58
C SER A 231 -10.09 6.63 69.97
N VAL A 232 -10.05 6.69 68.63
CA VAL A 232 -10.18 7.88 67.80
C VAL A 232 -11.65 8.32 67.69
N LEU A 233 -12.21 8.85 68.78
CA LEU A 233 -13.51 9.55 68.75
C LEU A 233 -13.31 11.01 69.18
N LEU A 234 -12.83 11.84 68.26
CA LEU A 234 -12.90 13.29 68.38
C LEU A 234 -13.25 13.94 67.02
N GLN A 235 -14.51 14.39 66.96
CA GLN A 235 -15.03 15.55 66.22
C GLN A 235 -14.79 15.65 64.69
N LEU A 236 -15.76 15.11 63.94
CA LEU A 236 -16.22 15.78 62.72
C LEU A 236 -17.00 17.05 63.12
N PRO A 237 -16.70 18.24 62.56
CA PRO A 237 -17.64 19.35 62.63
C PRO A 237 -18.90 18.99 61.84
N GLN A 238 -20.07 19.35 62.37
CA GLN A 238 -21.34 19.24 61.62
C GLN A 238 -21.32 20.11 60.36
#